data_AF-A0AAF1ASR2-F1
#
_entry.id   AF-A0AAF1ASR2-F1
#
_cell.length_a   1.000
_cell.length_b   1.000
_cell.length_c   1.000
_cell.angle_alpha   90.00
_cell.angle_beta   90.00
_cell.angle_gamma   90.00
#
_symmetry.space_group_name_H-M   'P 1'
#
loop_
_entity.id
_entity.type
_entity.pdbx_description
1 polymer ?
#
loop_
_entity_poly.entity_id
_entity_poly.type
_entity_poly.pdbx_seq_one_letter_code
_entity_poly.pdbx_strand_id
1 'polypeptide(L)'
;MQNSGLSKHVSKKKKPNSVTAEKLLAKKEGQGLEVVQKVFDMRGPQVRILTNLENLNAEEKARENDIPMPELQHNVRLIVDLADLDIQKLDQKLEIFYHTICIRLESVLHASQPDLISAFCIFWEQLMVRYIIPKLLTVMHEFQVNPADQNLDKFYLVRTWATAILVSHMLHLMDVFFNKWQEVLYHWLCSRPNFEEVTSWYVGWKELIPPELLANEHIRYHLNLGPEMMNRAFEGIEQRWGV
;
A
#
# COMPACT_ATOMS: atom_id res chain seq x y z
N MET A 1 -45.68 63.47 -67.78
CA MET A 1 -44.42 62.70 -67.74
C MET A 1 -44.63 61.62 -66.68
N GLN A 2 -45.13 60.41 -67.00
CA GLN A 2 -44.36 59.26 -67.52
C GLN A 2 -43.03 59.14 -66.75
N ASN A 3 -42.73 58.16 -65.88
CA ASN A 3 -43.15 56.77 -65.68
C ASN A 3 -42.96 56.42 -64.18
N SER A 4 -43.97 56.01 -63.40
CA SER A 4 -44.69 54.72 -63.31
C SER A 4 -44.14 53.77 -62.22
N GLY A 5 -44.73 53.89 -61.02
CA GLY A 5 -45.15 52.83 -60.10
C GLY A 5 -44.21 51.64 -59.77
N LEU A 6 -43.59 51.69 -58.60
CA LEU A 6 -43.10 50.51 -57.88
C LEU A 6 -44.29 49.72 -57.30
N SER A 7 -44.66 48.60 -57.93
CA SER A 7 -45.67 47.65 -57.43
C SER A 7 -45.01 46.50 -56.66
N LYS A 8 -45.52 46.23 -55.45
CA LYS A 8 -45.15 45.10 -54.60
C LYS A 8 -45.69 43.80 -55.21
N HIS A 9 -44.85 42.77 -55.33
CA HIS A 9 -45.30 41.38 -55.36
C HIS A 9 -44.36 40.48 -54.57
N VAL A 10 -44.88 39.92 -53.47
CA VAL A 10 -44.34 38.72 -52.83
C VAL A 10 -44.70 37.53 -53.74
N SER A 11 -43.70 36.74 -54.16
CA SER A 11 -43.95 35.41 -54.72
C SER A 11 -42.83 34.42 -54.36
N LYS A 12 -43.27 33.22 -53.99
CA LYS A 12 -42.61 32.06 -53.40
C LYS A 12 -41.19 31.74 -53.90
N LYS A 13 -40.22 31.60 -52.97
CA LYS A 13 -38.95 30.88 -53.20
C LYS A 13 -39.24 29.39 -53.42
N LYS A 14 -39.00 28.87 -54.64
CA LYS A 14 -38.87 27.42 -54.92
C LYS A 14 -37.50 26.94 -54.42
N LYS A 15 -37.48 25.91 -53.57
CA LYS A 15 -36.27 25.17 -53.17
C LYS A 15 -35.67 24.43 -54.38
N PRO A 16 -34.36 24.50 -54.66
CA PRO A 16 -33.70 23.56 -55.55
C PRO A 16 -33.45 22.22 -54.85
N ASN A 17 -33.77 21.12 -55.54
CA ASN A 17 -33.56 19.73 -55.09
C ASN A 17 -32.07 19.45 -54.91
N SER A 18 -31.64 19.15 -53.69
CA SER A 18 -30.31 18.58 -53.41
C SER A 18 -30.36 17.07 -53.61
N VAL A 19 -29.49 16.53 -54.46
CA VAL A 19 -29.23 15.09 -54.53
C VAL A 19 -28.45 14.69 -53.28
N THR A 20 -28.98 13.76 -52.49
CA THR A 20 -28.37 13.27 -51.25
C THR A 20 -27.22 12.30 -51.53
N ALA A 21 -26.20 12.31 -50.68
CA ALA A 21 -25.01 11.44 -50.75
C ALA A 21 -25.35 9.94 -50.85
N GLU A 22 -26.47 9.51 -50.29
CA GLU A 22 -26.98 8.13 -50.38
C GLU A 22 -27.27 7.68 -51.82
N LYS A 23 -27.78 8.59 -52.67
CA LYS A 23 -27.98 8.30 -54.11
C LYS A 23 -26.67 8.20 -54.88
N LEU A 24 -25.59 8.82 -54.38
CA LEU A 24 -24.25 8.71 -54.98
C LEU A 24 -23.53 7.43 -54.52
N LEU A 25 -23.79 6.98 -53.28
CA LEU A 25 -23.28 5.72 -52.74
C LEU A 25 -23.92 4.50 -53.44
N ALA A 26 -25.25 4.49 -53.60
CA ALA A 26 -25.96 3.43 -54.31
C ALA A 26 -25.57 3.32 -55.80
N LYS A 27 -25.07 4.41 -56.40
CA LYS A 27 -24.57 4.41 -57.79
C LYS A 27 -23.13 3.88 -57.89
N LYS A 28 -22.38 3.84 -56.78
CA LYS A 28 -21.01 3.35 -56.70
C LYS A 28 -20.91 1.85 -56.41
N GLU A 29 -21.91 1.27 -55.73
CA GLU A 29 -21.97 -0.17 -55.45
C GLU A 29 -22.18 -1.05 -56.70
N GLY A 30 -22.54 -0.46 -57.84
CA GLY A 30 -22.72 -1.16 -59.12
C GLY A 30 -21.54 -1.09 -60.09
N GLN A 31 -20.44 -0.40 -59.77
CA GLN A 31 -19.25 -0.33 -60.62
C GLN A 31 -18.04 -0.87 -59.84
N GLY A 32 -17.88 -2.20 -59.88
CA GLY A 32 -16.63 -2.84 -59.50
C GLY A 32 -15.50 -2.25 -60.34
N LEU A 33 -14.49 -1.66 -59.68
CA LEU A 33 -13.29 -1.18 -60.34
C LEU A 33 -12.42 -2.39 -60.63
N GLU A 34 -12.48 -2.92 -61.86
CA GLU A 34 -11.59 -3.99 -62.31
C GLU A 34 -10.14 -3.45 -62.33
N VAL A 35 -9.32 -3.90 -61.37
CA VAL A 35 -7.89 -3.61 -61.38
C VAL A 35 -7.26 -4.41 -62.51
N VAL A 36 -6.89 -3.72 -63.60
CA VAL A 36 -6.34 -4.30 -64.84
C VAL A 36 -4.94 -4.92 -64.65
N GLN A 37 -4.28 -4.74 -63.50
CA GLN A 37 -2.88 -5.17 -63.29
C GLN A 37 -2.72 -6.10 -62.08
N LYS A 38 -2.17 -7.30 -62.30
CA LYS A 38 -1.85 -8.28 -61.24
C LYS A 38 -0.74 -7.73 -60.34
N VAL A 39 -1.08 -7.36 -59.11
CA VAL A 39 -0.10 -6.95 -58.08
C VAL A 39 0.25 -8.16 -57.22
N PHE A 40 1.55 -8.44 -57.08
CA PHE A 40 2.08 -9.55 -56.27
C PHE A 40 2.68 -9.03 -54.98
N ASP A 41 2.17 -9.49 -53.83
CA ASP A 41 2.73 -9.21 -52.51
C ASP A 41 3.78 -10.27 -52.15
N MET A 42 4.98 -9.81 -51.79
CA MET A 42 6.17 -10.61 -51.49
C MET A 42 6.61 -10.51 -50.02
N ARG A 43 5.85 -9.83 -49.16
CA ARG A 43 6.25 -9.52 -47.78
C ARG A 43 6.17 -10.70 -46.79
N GLY A 44 5.73 -11.88 -47.23
CA GLY A 44 5.63 -13.10 -46.42
C GLY A 44 6.31 -14.32 -47.06
N PRO A 45 6.33 -15.48 -46.38
CA PRO A 45 7.01 -16.69 -46.88
C PRO A 45 6.44 -17.25 -48.19
N GLN A 46 5.21 -16.85 -48.54
CA GLN A 46 4.54 -17.24 -49.77
C GLN A 46 3.99 -16.02 -50.50
N VAL A 47 4.11 -16.03 -51.83
CA VAL A 47 3.67 -14.94 -52.73
C VAL A 47 2.16 -14.94 -52.86
N ARG A 48 1.51 -13.79 -52.63
CA ARG A 48 0.04 -13.64 -52.73
C ARG A 48 -0.32 -12.67 -53.86
N ILE A 49 -1.33 -13.01 -54.67
CA ILE A 49 -1.85 -12.14 -55.74
C ILE A 49 -2.98 -11.30 -55.18
N LEU A 50 -2.83 -9.99 -55.24
CA LEU A 50 -3.81 -9.05 -54.71
C LEU A 50 -4.74 -8.60 -55.83
N THR A 51 -6.01 -8.98 -55.71
CA THR A 51 -7.09 -8.54 -56.59
C THR A 51 -7.81 -7.30 -56.05
N ASN A 52 -7.67 -7.03 -54.75
CA ASN A 52 -8.20 -5.86 -54.04
C ASN A 52 -7.24 -5.45 -52.91
N LEU A 53 -7.14 -4.15 -52.61
CA LEU A 53 -6.27 -3.55 -51.60
C LEU A 53 -6.85 -3.61 -50.17
N GLU A 54 -8.10 -4.06 -50.01
CA GLU A 54 -8.84 -3.98 -48.74
C GLU A 54 -8.24 -4.77 -47.56
N ASN A 55 -7.42 -5.80 -47.80
CA ASN A 55 -6.95 -6.73 -46.75
C ASN A 55 -5.43 -6.90 -46.64
N LEU A 56 -4.66 -5.90 -47.07
CA LEU A 56 -3.19 -5.96 -47.13
C LEU A 56 -2.47 -6.19 -45.80
N ASN A 57 -3.05 -5.75 -44.68
CA ASN A 57 -2.41 -5.75 -43.37
C ASN A 57 -3.19 -6.54 -42.31
N ALA A 58 -4.12 -7.41 -42.73
CA ALA A 58 -5.05 -8.07 -41.82
C ALA A 58 -4.37 -8.99 -40.78
N GLU A 59 -3.26 -9.65 -41.14
CA GLU A 59 -2.48 -10.49 -40.21
C GLU A 59 -1.76 -9.65 -39.13
N GLU A 60 -1.18 -8.50 -39.48
CA GLU A 60 -0.54 -7.60 -38.51
C GLU A 60 -1.58 -6.94 -37.60
N LYS A 61 -2.70 -6.50 -38.19
CA LYS A 61 -3.82 -5.89 -37.49
C LYS A 61 -4.50 -6.88 -36.54
N ALA A 62 -4.56 -8.16 -36.89
CA ALA A 62 -5.06 -9.21 -36.00
C ALA A 62 -4.13 -9.42 -34.78
N ARG A 63 -2.80 -9.36 -34.96
CA ARG A 63 -1.84 -9.40 -33.85
C ARG A 63 -1.90 -8.16 -32.95
N GLU A 64 -2.09 -6.98 -33.54
CA GLU A 64 -2.19 -5.71 -32.81
C GLU A 64 -3.51 -5.59 -32.04
N ASN A 65 -4.60 -6.20 -32.54
CA ASN A 65 -5.90 -6.22 -31.88
C ASN A 65 -5.97 -7.11 -30.62
N ASP A 66 -5.04 -8.04 -30.42
CA ASP A 66 -5.04 -8.95 -29.27
C ASP A 66 -4.53 -8.28 -27.98
N ILE A 67 -3.84 -7.13 -28.07
CA ILE A 67 -3.33 -6.38 -26.91
C ILE A 67 -4.16 -5.10 -26.76
N PRO A 68 -4.99 -4.96 -25.70
CA PRO A 68 -5.82 -3.76 -25.54
C PRO A 68 -4.95 -2.51 -25.30
N MET A 69 -5.01 -1.55 -26.21
CA MET A 69 -4.39 -0.21 -26.10
C MET A 69 -2.88 -0.25 -25.79
N PRO A 70 -2.04 -0.80 -26.69
CA PRO A 70 -0.61 -1.01 -26.44
C PRO A 70 0.16 0.29 -26.14
N GLU A 71 -0.19 1.38 -26.82
CA GLU A 71 0.40 2.70 -26.57
C GLU A 71 0.07 3.25 -25.17
N LEU A 72 -1.15 3.01 -24.68
CA LEU A 72 -1.53 3.41 -23.33
C LEU A 72 -0.77 2.58 -22.30
N GLN A 73 -0.62 1.28 -22.52
CA GLN A 73 0.18 0.40 -21.66
C GLN A 73 1.65 0.86 -21.61
N HIS A 74 2.22 1.24 -22.75
CA HIS A 74 3.56 1.79 -22.83
C HIS A 74 3.69 3.12 -22.05
N ASN A 75 2.76 4.05 -22.27
CA ASN A 75 2.76 5.33 -21.56
C ASN A 75 2.60 5.16 -20.04
N VAL A 76 1.70 4.27 -19.60
CA VAL A 76 1.56 3.92 -18.19
C VAL A 76 2.85 3.34 -17.64
N ARG A 77 3.52 2.46 -18.41
CA ARG A 77 4.81 1.89 -18.00
C ARG A 77 5.90 2.95 -17.84
N LEU A 78 6.02 3.88 -18.79
CA LEU A 78 6.97 4.98 -18.69
C LEU A 78 6.71 5.86 -17.46
N ILE A 79 5.44 6.13 -17.15
CA ILE A 79 5.08 6.90 -15.95
C ILE A 79 5.49 6.15 -14.68
N VAL A 80 5.27 4.84 -14.64
CA VAL A 80 5.71 3.99 -13.52
C VAL A 80 7.23 3.98 -13.40
N ASP A 81 7.95 3.79 -14.49
CA ASP A 81 9.43 3.75 -14.49
C ASP A 81 10.03 5.10 -14.06
N LEU A 82 9.42 6.22 -14.46
CA LEU A 82 9.82 7.56 -14.02
C LEU A 82 9.52 7.77 -12.53
N ALA A 83 8.36 7.35 -12.04
CA ALA A 83 8.00 7.42 -10.63
C ALA A 83 8.93 6.56 -9.77
N ASP A 84 9.26 5.35 -10.21
CA ASP A 84 10.23 4.46 -9.54
C ASP A 84 11.60 5.13 -9.45
N LEU A 85 12.08 5.75 -10.52
CA LEU A 85 13.35 6.45 -10.52
C LEU A 85 13.35 7.64 -9.54
N ASP A 86 12.25 8.37 -9.45
CA ASP A 86 12.11 9.50 -8.53
C ASP A 86 12.05 9.03 -7.06
N ILE A 87 11.33 7.93 -6.78
CA ILE A 87 11.31 7.30 -5.45
C ILE A 87 12.74 6.88 -5.06
N GLN A 88 13.47 6.20 -5.94
CA GLN A 88 14.84 5.77 -5.68
C GLN A 88 15.79 6.96 -5.42
N LYS A 89 15.66 8.05 -6.17
CA LYS A 89 16.46 9.27 -5.94
C LYS A 89 16.14 9.92 -4.60
N LEU A 90 14.86 9.96 -4.21
CA LEU A 90 14.46 10.49 -2.91
C LEU A 90 15.01 9.65 -1.78
N ASP A 91 14.93 8.32 -1.89
CA ASP A 91 15.47 7.37 -0.93
C ASP A 91 16.99 7.54 -0.74
N GLN A 92 17.74 7.62 -1.83
CA GLN A 92 19.19 7.87 -1.78
C GLN A 92 19.53 9.20 -1.11
N LYS A 93 18.81 10.28 -1.44
CA LYS A 93 19.01 11.58 -0.80
C LYS A 93 18.75 11.51 0.69
N LEU A 94 17.64 10.87 1.05
CA LEU A 94 17.21 10.68 2.43
C LEU A 94 18.28 9.90 3.21
N GLU A 95 18.80 8.81 2.67
CA GLU A 95 19.90 8.03 3.26
C GLU A 95 21.17 8.86 3.48
N ILE A 96 21.58 9.66 2.47
CA ILE A 96 22.72 10.57 2.60
C ILE A 96 22.49 11.61 3.71
N PHE A 97 21.29 12.18 3.78
CA PHE A 97 20.95 13.16 4.82
C PHE A 97 20.95 12.51 6.21
N TYR A 98 20.34 11.34 6.36
CA TYR A 98 20.35 10.60 7.63
C TYR A 98 21.78 10.31 8.07
N HIS A 99 22.61 9.75 7.19
CA HIS A 99 24.01 9.46 7.48
C HIS A 99 24.79 10.72 7.90
N THR A 100 24.61 11.83 7.17
CA THR A 100 25.27 13.10 7.48
C THR A 100 24.83 13.64 8.84
N ILE A 101 23.54 13.60 9.14
CA ILE A 101 23.01 14.05 10.43
C ILE A 101 23.55 13.18 11.56
N CYS A 102 23.56 11.86 11.40
CA CYS A 102 24.11 10.93 12.39
C CYS A 102 25.58 11.24 12.70
N ILE A 103 26.44 11.35 11.69
CA ILE A 103 27.86 11.67 11.89
C ILE A 103 28.03 13.03 12.57
N ARG A 104 27.23 14.03 12.18
CA ARG A 104 27.29 15.36 12.80
C ARG A 104 26.90 15.30 14.27
N LEU A 105 25.79 14.64 14.60
CA LEU A 105 25.33 14.49 15.97
C LEU A 105 26.33 13.69 16.81
N GLU A 106 26.89 12.60 16.28
CA GLU A 106 27.93 11.80 16.92
C GLU A 106 29.19 12.64 17.21
N SER A 107 29.66 13.40 16.21
CA SER A 107 30.83 14.27 16.38
C SER A 107 30.62 15.36 17.45
N VAL A 108 29.41 15.93 17.50
CA VAL A 108 29.03 16.93 18.52
C VAL A 108 28.94 16.26 19.88
N LEU A 109 28.34 15.07 19.98
CA LEU A 109 28.20 14.33 21.23
C LEU A 109 29.57 13.97 21.84
N HIS A 110 30.52 13.51 21.02
CA HIS A 110 31.88 13.21 21.48
C HIS A 110 32.69 14.46 21.89
N ALA A 111 32.43 15.60 21.28
CA ALA A 111 33.07 16.87 21.63
C ALA A 111 32.37 17.62 22.78
N SER A 112 31.23 17.11 23.26
CA SER A 112 30.39 17.80 24.24
C SER A 112 30.88 17.63 25.67
N GLN A 113 30.79 18.70 26.46
CA GLN A 113 31.00 18.66 27.90
C GLN A 113 29.82 17.96 28.62
N PRO A 114 30.03 17.38 29.82
CA PRO A 114 28.99 16.64 30.56
C PRO A 114 27.68 17.42 30.77
N ASP A 115 27.76 18.74 30.98
CA ASP A 115 26.59 19.61 31.17
C ASP A 115 25.74 19.72 29.88
N LEU A 116 26.37 19.68 28.71
CA LEU A 116 25.68 19.73 27.42
C LEU A 116 25.05 18.37 27.07
N ILE A 117 25.67 17.26 27.48
CA ILE A 117 25.10 15.91 27.32
C ILE A 117 23.82 15.78 28.14
N SER A 118 23.83 16.24 29.40
CA SER A 118 22.63 16.28 30.24
C SER A 118 21.52 17.13 29.60
N ALA A 119 21.85 18.34 29.11
CA ALA A 119 20.89 19.21 28.42
C ALA A 119 20.33 18.57 27.13
N PHE A 120 21.18 17.89 26.36
CA PHE A 120 20.78 17.13 25.18
C PHE A 120 19.81 16.00 25.55
N CYS A 121 20.14 15.17 26.54
CA CYS A 121 19.27 14.09 27.02
C CYS A 121 17.88 14.60 27.42
N ILE A 122 17.81 15.72 28.15
CA ILE A 122 16.54 16.36 28.53
C ILE A 122 15.76 16.82 27.29
N PHE A 123 16.42 17.45 26.33
CA PHE A 123 15.79 17.88 25.08
C PHE A 123 15.25 16.68 24.27
N TRP A 124 16.02 15.60 24.17
CA TRP A 124 15.59 14.38 23.50
C TRP A 124 14.41 13.71 24.19
N GLU A 125 14.42 13.64 25.52
CA GLU A 125 13.29 13.14 26.28
C GLU A 125 12.02 13.94 25.97
N GLN A 126 12.10 15.27 25.98
CA GLN A 126 10.96 16.12 25.63
C GLN A 126 10.47 15.90 24.20
N LEU A 127 11.39 15.73 23.24
CA LEU A 127 11.05 15.43 21.85
C LEU A 127 10.33 14.09 21.74
N MET A 128 10.83 13.05 22.41
CA MET A 128 10.23 11.71 22.43
C MET A 128 8.82 11.76 23.00
N VAL A 129 8.66 12.36 24.18
CA VAL A 129 7.35 12.49 24.86
C VAL A 129 6.35 13.26 24.01
N ARG A 130 6.79 14.29 23.27
CA ARG A 130 5.90 15.13 22.48
C ARG A 130 5.46 14.47 21.17
N TYR A 131 6.32 13.72 20.50
CA TYR A 131 6.08 13.29 19.12
C TYR A 131 6.07 11.78 18.91
N ILE A 132 6.86 11.02 19.66
CA ILE A 132 7.06 9.59 19.44
C ILE A 132 6.16 8.77 20.36
N ILE A 133 6.21 9.02 21.67
CA ILE A 133 5.45 8.26 22.67
C ILE A 133 3.94 8.22 22.37
N PRO A 134 3.26 9.33 21.99
CA PRO A 134 1.83 9.29 21.69
C PRO A 134 1.48 8.38 20.50
N LYS A 135 2.37 8.29 19.50
CA LYS A 135 2.18 7.42 18.34
C LYS A 135 2.37 5.96 18.71
N LEU A 136 3.42 5.65 19.47
CA LEU A 136 3.65 4.29 19.98
C LEU A 136 2.48 3.84 20.86
N LEU A 137 1.98 4.74 21.72
CA LEU A 137 0.83 4.46 22.57
C LEU A 137 -0.44 4.18 21.74
N THR A 138 -0.66 4.94 20.67
CA THR A 138 -1.76 4.69 19.73
C THR A 138 -1.64 3.29 19.10
N VAL A 139 -0.45 2.93 18.62
CA VAL A 139 -0.18 1.60 18.05
C VAL A 139 -0.45 0.49 19.09
N MET A 140 -0.03 0.69 20.35
CA MET A 140 -0.29 -0.25 21.44
C MET A 140 -1.77 -0.34 21.83
N HIS A 141 -2.53 0.76 21.74
CA HIS A 141 -3.97 0.73 21.97
C HIS A 141 -4.74 0.02 20.85
N GLU A 142 -4.27 0.10 19.61
CA GLU A 142 -4.88 -0.65 18.51
C GLU A 142 -4.38 -2.09 18.39
N PHE A 143 -3.30 -2.43 19.08
CA PHE A 143 -2.77 -3.78 19.11
C PHE A 143 -3.77 -4.74 19.79
N GLN A 144 -4.04 -5.87 19.15
CA GLN A 144 -4.94 -6.89 19.67
C GLN A 144 -4.14 -8.14 20.04
N VAL A 145 -4.37 -8.65 21.25
CA VAL A 145 -3.83 -9.92 21.70
C VAL A 145 -4.88 -10.98 21.39
N ASN A 146 -4.55 -11.93 20.51
CA ASN A 146 -5.47 -12.98 20.09
C ASN A 146 -4.71 -14.32 20.04
N PRO A 147 -5.01 -15.28 20.92
CA PRO A 147 -4.32 -16.55 20.95
C PRO A 147 -4.49 -17.39 19.67
N ALA A 148 -5.61 -17.24 18.95
CA ALA A 148 -5.91 -18.03 17.77
C ALA A 148 -5.30 -17.47 16.46
N ASP A 149 -5.09 -16.16 16.40
CA ASP A 149 -4.53 -15.47 15.22
C ASP A 149 -3.77 -14.22 15.67
N GLN A 150 -2.49 -14.42 16.01
CA GLN A 150 -1.66 -13.36 16.57
C GLN A 150 -0.91 -12.62 15.46
N ASN A 151 -1.32 -11.37 15.18
CA ASN A 151 -0.50 -10.44 14.41
C ASN A 151 0.52 -9.78 15.35
N LEU A 152 1.82 -9.83 15.04
CA LEU A 152 2.90 -9.27 15.87
C LEU A 152 3.50 -7.97 15.30
N ASP A 153 3.04 -7.50 14.14
CA ASP A 153 3.67 -6.37 13.43
C ASP A 153 3.68 -5.11 14.30
N LYS A 154 2.54 -4.78 14.90
CA LYS A 154 2.40 -3.62 15.82
C LYS A 154 3.27 -3.77 17.06
N PHE A 155 3.39 -4.99 17.60
CA PHE A 155 4.24 -5.25 18.74
C PHE A 155 5.72 -5.08 18.39
N TYR A 156 6.17 -5.59 17.25
CA TYR A 156 7.55 -5.42 16.77
C TYR A 156 7.90 -3.95 16.49
N LEU A 157 6.96 -3.17 15.95
CA LEU A 157 7.16 -1.73 15.78
C LEU A 157 7.51 -1.06 17.10
N VAL A 158 6.79 -1.36 18.18
CA VAL A 158 7.05 -0.77 19.50
C VAL A 158 8.31 -1.35 20.14
N ARG A 159 8.55 -2.66 19.99
CA ARG A 159 9.77 -3.34 20.46
C ARG A 159 11.04 -2.71 19.90
N THR A 160 11.03 -2.24 18.66
CA THR A 160 12.17 -1.58 18.02
C THR A 160 12.65 -0.34 18.80
N TRP A 161 11.76 0.29 19.58
CA TRP A 161 12.09 1.45 20.40
C TRP A 161 12.56 1.11 21.82
N ALA A 162 12.65 -0.17 22.20
CA ALA A 162 12.96 -0.60 23.57
C ALA A 162 14.27 -0.04 24.13
N THR A 163 15.27 0.19 23.27
CA THR A 163 16.57 0.75 23.67
C THR A 163 16.71 2.25 23.39
N ALA A 164 15.75 2.84 22.66
CA ALA A 164 15.83 4.22 22.18
C ALA A 164 15.07 5.21 23.08
N ILE A 165 13.99 4.78 23.73
CA ILE A 165 13.22 5.62 24.66
C ILE A 165 13.63 5.32 26.10
N LEU A 166 13.41 6.31 26.99
CA LEU A 166 13.65 6.13 28.42
C LEU A 166 12.81 4.96 28.96
N VAL A 167 13.42 4.15 29.82
CA VAL A 167 12.80 2.93 30.37
C VAL A 167 11.43 3.20 30.98
N SER A 168 11.24 4.33 31.68
CA SER A 168 9.96 4.71 32.30
C SER A 168 8.81 4.78 31.29
N HIS A 169 9.06 5.31 30.08
CA HIS A 169 8.05 5.40 29.04
C HIS A 169 7.80 4.05 28.38
N MET A 170 8.83 3.22 28.22
CA MET A 170 8.66 1.86 27.72
C MET A 170 7.83 1.01 28.68
N LEU A 171 8.04 1.14 30.00
CA LEU A 171 7.19 0.48 31.00
C LEU A 171 5.72 0.84 30.80
N HIS A 172 5.39 2.13 30.65
CA HIS A 172 4.01 2.55 30.41
C HIS A 172 3.39 1.94 29.14
N LEU A 173 4.15 1.83 28.04
CA LEU A 173 3.68 1.16 26.82
C LEU A 173 3.46 -0.34 27.04
N MET A 174 4.36 -0.97 27.79
CA MET A 174 4.25 -2.39 28.14
C MET A 174 3.08 -2.66 29.09
N ASP A 175 2.70 -1.72 29.95
CA ASP A 175 1.53 -1.87 30.83
C ASP A 175 0.23 -1.97 30.02
N VAL A 176 0.11 -1.15 28.97
CA VAL A 176 -1.02 -1.22 28.03
C VAL A 176 -1.10 -2.59 27.36
N PHE A 177 0.05 -3.17 27.00
CA PHE A 177 0.13 -4.53 26.49
C PHE A 177 -0.27 -5.56 27.55
N PHE A 178 0.34 -5.53 28.73
CA PHE A 178 0.13 -6.51 29.77
C PHE A 178 -1.31 -6.55 30.25
N ASN A 179 -1.98 -5.40 30.35
CA ASN A 179 -3.40 -5.36 30.69
C ASN A 179 -4.25 -6.20 29.73
N LYS A 180 -4.06 -6.03 28.42
CA LYS A 180 -4.77 -6.81 27.39
C LYS A 180 -4.37 -8.27 27.40
N TRP A 181 -3.07 -8.52 27.54
CA TRP A 181 -2.52 -9.88 27.55
C TRP A 181 -3.04 -10.70 28.74
N GLN A 182 -3.07 -10.11 29.93
CA GLN A 182 -3.62 -10.72 31.14
C GLN A 182 -5.13 -10.92 31.05
N GLU A 183 -5.88 -9.96 30.48
CA GLU A 183 -7.32 -10.08 30.26
C GLU A 183 -7.66 -11.28 29.35
N VAL A 184 -6.95 -11.40 28.22
CA VAL A 184 -7.10 -12.53 27.30
C VAL A 184 -6.78 -13.85 27.98
N LEU A 185 -5.67 -13.90 28.73
CA LEU A 185 -5.28 -15.09 29.47
C LEU A 185 -6.34 -15.48 30.52
N TYR A 186 -6.86 -14.50 31.27
CA TYR A 186 -7.91 -14.73 32.25
C TYR A 186 -9.17 -15.34 31.61
N HIS A 187 -9.68 -14.72 30.54
CA HIS A 187 -10.86 -15.20 29.84
C HIS A 187 -10.66 -16.61 29.25
N TRP A 188 -9.47 -16.90 28.73
CA TRP A 188 -9.14 -18.22 28.23
C TRP A 188 -9.15 -19.27 29.35
N LEU A 189 -8.53 -18.96 30.48
CA LEU A 189 -8.47 -19.84 31.66
C LEU A 189 -9.85 -20.09 32.28
N CYS A 190 -10.74 -19.09 32.30
CA CYS A 190 -12.11 -19.24 32.82
C CYS A 190 -13.03 -20.09 31.94
N SER A 191 -12.62 -20.37 30.70
CA SER A 191 -13.43 -21.15 29.75
C SER A 191 -13.18 -22.65 29.98
N ARG A 192 -12.44 -23.29 29.08
CA ARG A 192 -12.04 -24.70 29.23
C ARG A 192 -10.65 -24.88 28.59
N PRO A 193 -9.59 -24.37 29.25
CA PRO A 193 -8.29 -24.21 28.63
C PRO A 193 -7.60 -25.55 28.39
N ASN A 194 -6.87 -25.65 27.29
CA ASN A 194 -5.80 -26.63 27.16
C ASN A 194 -4.53 -26.01 27.78
N PHE A 195 -4.09 -26.51 28.93
CA PHE A 195 -2.94 -25.93 29.65
C PHE A 195 -1.63 -26.04 28.88
N GLU A 196 -1.45 -27.05 28.01
CA GLU A 196 -0.27 -27.17 27.16
C GLU A 196 -0.20 -26.02 26.16
N GLU A 197 -1.32 -25.73 25.51
CA GLU A 197 -1.45 -24.63 24.54
C GLU A 197 -1.26 -23.27 25.21
N VAL A 198 -1.89 -23.06 26.38
CA VAL A 198 -1.74 -21.84 27.18
C VAL A 198 -0.29 -21.63 27.61
N THR A 199 0.41 -22.71 28.01
CA THR A 199 1.82 -22.65 28.41
C THR A 199 2.71 -22.31 27.22
N SER A 200 2.49 -22.94 26.06
CA SER A 200 3.22 -22.64 24.83
C SER A 200 3.03 -21.19 24.42
N TRP A 201 1.80 -20.67 24.48
CA TRP A 201 1.49 -19.28 24.18
C TRP A 201 2.21 -18.31 25.14
N TYR A 202 2.22 -18.60 26.45
CA TYR A 202 2.97 -17.79 27.42
C TYR A 202 4.48 -17.80 27.16
N VAL A 203 5.07 -18.97 26.89
CA VAL A 203 6.50 -19.10 26.59
C VAL A 203 6.84 -18.31 25.34
N GLY A 204 6.03 -18.41 24.28
CA GLY A 204 6.22 -17.64 23.05
C GLY A 204 6.24 -16.13 23.32
N TRP A 205 5.31 -15.61 24.12
CA TRP A 205 5.32 -14.19 24.51
C TRP A 205 6.53 -13.80 25.34
N LYS A 206 6.95 -14.65 26.29
CA LYS A 206 8.13 -14.40 27.13
C LYS A 206 9.41 -14.29 26.30
N GLU A 207 9.56 -15.11 25.26
CA GLU A 207 10.71 -15.09 24.36
C GLU A 207 10.78 -13.84 23.48
N LEU A 208 9.64 -13.20 23.20
CA LEU A 208 9.58 -11.97 22.40
C LEU A 208 10.07 -10.73 23.16
N ILE A 209 10.05 -10.76 24.49
CA ILE A 209 10.43 -9.60 25.32
C ILE A 209 11.97 -9.49 25.38
N PRO A 210 12.56 -8.33 24.99
CA PRO A 210 14.00 -8.12 25.03
C PRO A 210 14.60 -8.30 26.45
N PRO A 211 15.82 -8.83 26.57
CA PRO A 211 16.46 -9.05 27.88
C PRO A 211 16.67 -7.76 28.67
N GLU A 212 16.81 -6.62 28.00
CA GLU A 212 16.93 -5.30 28.62
C GLU A 212 15.67 -4.93 29.42
N LEU A 213 14.49 -5.31 28.92
CA LEU A 213 13.22 -5.11 29.61
C LEU A 213 13.00 -6.15 30.71
N LEU A 214 13.43 -7.40 30.48
CA LEU A 214 13.35 -8.46 31.49
C LEU A 214 14.24 -8.18 32.72
N ALA A 215 15.29 -7.36 32.59
CA ALA A 215 16.07 -6.91 33.72
C ALA A 215 15.24 -6.05 34.70
N ASN A 216 14.18 -5.41 34.23
CA ASN A 216 13.32 -4.58 35.06
C ASN A 216 12.36 -5.43 35.90
N GLU A 217 12.26 -5.13 37.20
CA GLU A 217 11.36 -5.83 38.13
C GLU A 217 9.88 -5.68 37.77
N HIS A 218 9.48 -4.52 37.26
CA HIS A 218 8.10 -4.23 36.85
C HIS A 218 7.60 -5.21 35.76
N ILE A 219 8.43 -5.40 34.73
CA ILE A 219 8.11 -6.31 33.61
C ILE A 219 8.04 -7.76 34.10
N ARG A 220 8.98 -8.17 34.96
CA ARG A 220 8.99 -9.53 35.54
C ARG A 220 7.75 -9.78 36.40
N TYR A 221 7.32 -8.79 37.18
CA TYR A 221 6.09 -8.89 37.96
C TYR A 221 4.87 -9.17 37.07
N HIS A 222 4.66 -8.38 36.00
CA HIS A 222 3.55 -8.59 35.08
C HIS A 222 3.58 -9.95 34.36
N LEU A 223 4.77 -10.45 34.02
CA LEU A 223 4.93 -11.76 33.40
C LEU A 223 4.62 -12.90 34.38
N ASN A 224 5.05 -12.79 35.64
CA ASN A 224 4.84 -13.83 36.65
C ASN A 224 3.37 -13.98 37.04
N LEU A 225 2.54 -12.95 36.85
CA LEU A 225 1.09 -13.07 37.01
C LEU A 225 0.47 -14.14 36.09
N GLY A 226 1.06 -14.39 34.91
CA GLY A 226 0.57 -15.42 33.99
C GLY A 226 0.58 -16.83 34.59
N PRO A 227 1.76 -17.38 34.95
CA PRO A 227 1.86 -18.66 35.65
C PRO A 227 1.03 -18.72 36.94
N GLU A 228 0.96 -17.63 37.71
CA GLU A 228 0.12 -17.57 38.92
C GLU A 228 -1.38 -17.71 38.61
N MET A 229 -1.85 -17.14 37.50
CA MET A 229 -3.23 -17.32 37.03
C MET A 229 -3.49 -18.76 36.57
N MET A 230 -2.53 -19.38 35.87
CA MET A 230 -2.64 -20.77 35.43
C MET A 230 -2.71 -21.75 36.62
N ASN A 231 -1.83 -21.59 37.61
CA ASN A 231 -1.81 -22.43 38.81
C ASN A 231 -3.15 -22.33 39.57
N ARG A 232 -3.66 -21.10 39.77
CA ARG A 232 -4.97 -20.89 40.41
C ARG A 232 -6.12 -21.51 39.62
N ALA A 233 -6.09 -21.41 38.29
CA ALA A 233 -7.12 -22.03 37.44
C ALA A 233 -7.07 -23.56 37.52
N PHE A 234 -5.87 -24.15 37.55
CA PHE A 234 -5.66 -25.59 37.68
C PHE A 234 -6.17 -26.12 39.04
N GLU A 235 -5.77 -25.51 40.14
CA GLU A 235 -6.22 -25.87 41.50
C GLU A 235 -7.75 -25.76 41.63
N GLY A 236 -8.36 -24.72 41.05
CA GLY A 236 -9.82 -24.55 41.04
C GLY A 236 -10.56 -25.64 40.28
N ILE A 237 -9.95 -26.20 39.22
CA ILE A 237 -10.51 -27.34 38.46
C ILE A 237 -10.38 -28.63 39.27
N GLU A 238 -9.23 -28.86 39.90
CA GLU A 238 -8.96 -30.03 40.74
C GLU A 238 -9.95 -30.10 41.93
N GLN A 239 -10.17 -28.97 42.62
CA GLN A 239 -11.13 -28.88 43.72
C GLN A 239 -12.59 -29.07 43.28
N ARG A 240 -12.95 -28.65 42.06
CA ARG A 240 -14.34 -28.71 41.55
C ARG A 240 -14.71 -30.06 40.96
N TRP A 241 -13.74 -30.82 40.43
CA TRP A 241 -13.99 -32.06 39.71
C TRP A 241 -13.37 -33.31 40.34
N GLY A 242 -12.65 -33.19 41.46
CA GLY A 242 -12.28 -34.33 42.32
C GLY A 242 -11.76 -35.53 41.53
N VAL A 243 -10.67 -35.33 40.79
CA VAL A 243 -9.80 -36.42 40.37
C VAL A 243 -8.77 -36.63 41.47
#